data_AF-L9WGJ2-F1
#
_entry.id   AF-L9WGJ2-F1
#
_cell.length_a   1.000
_cell.length_b   1.000
_cell.length_c   1.000
_cell.angle_alpha   90.00
_cell.angle_beta   90.00
_cell.angle_gamma   90.00
#
_symmetry.space_group_name_H-M   'P 1'
#
loop_
_entity.id
_entity.type
_entity.pdbx_description
1 polymer ?
#
loop_
_entity_poly.entity_id
_entity_poly.type
_entity_poly.pdbx_seq_one_letter_code
_entity_poly.pdbx_strand_id
1 'polypeptide(L)'
;MPLEFSSSDETPGLERVVGVLDDAACREIIAVLEAPKTVSDIADAADLPLSTTYRKLDRLTEAGLVEETVGVRQGRHTKSRYVATFDRIGICLDEERTFRIDVDQSQAQSLGGWANAIRKL
;
A
#
# COMPACT_ATOMS: atom_id res chain seq x y z
N MET A 1 -22.00 -27.23 19.33
CA MET A 1 -20.68 -26.63 19.06
C MET A 1 -20.85 -25.68 17.89
N PRO A 2 -20.81 -24.35 18.09
CA PRO A 2 -20.55 -23.44 16.99
C PRO A 2 -19.06 -23.52 16.66
N LEU A 3 -18.76 -23.54 15.36
CA LEU A 3 -17.41 -23.48 14.84
C LEU A 3 -16.86 -22.09 15.15
N GLU A 4 -15.78 -22.02 15.93
CA GLU A 4 -15.00 -20.79 16.09
C GLU A 4 -14.45 -20.41 14.70
N PHE A 5 -14.96 -19.32 14.13
CA PHE A 5 -14.32 -18.67 13.01
C PHE A 5 -12.96 -18.18 13.50
N SER A 6 -11.92 -18.92 13.17
CA SER A 6 -10.54 -18.48 13.26
C SER A 6 -10.44 -17.16 12.49
N SER A 7 -10.32 -16.04 13.20
CA SER A 7 -10.11 -14.70 12.63
C SER A 7 -8.67 -14.56 12.12
N SER A 8 -8.19 -15.54 11.37
CA SER A 8 -6.92 -15.49 10.66
C SER A 8 -7.19 -15.02 9.24
N ASP A 9 -7.78 -13.83 9.11
CA ASP A 9 -7.83 -13.12 7.83
C ASP A 9 -7.01 -11.85 8.02
N GLU A 10 -5.89 -11.76 7.31
CA GLU A 10 -4.90 -10.70 7.41
C GLU A 10 -5.42 -9.38 6.80
N THR A 11 -6.63 -8.97 7.19
CA THR A 11 -7.18 -7.67 6.86
C THR A 11 -6.58 -6.64 7.82
N PRO A 12 -6.02 -5.53 7.31
CA PRO A 12 -5.47 -4.50 8.18
C PRO A 12 -6.60 -3.94 9.07
N GLY A 13 -6.39 -3.94 10.39
CA GLY A 13 -7.40 -3.50 11.35
C GLY A 13 -7.92 -2.09 11.06
N LEU A 14 -9.22 -1.87 11.26
CA LEU A 14 -9.92 -0.62 10.98
C LEU A 14 -9.17 0.61 11.51
N GLU A 15 -8.77 0.58 12.78
CA GLU A 15 -8.10 1.69 13.46
C GLU A 15 -6.75 2.02 12.80
N ARG A 16 -6.04 1.00 12.30
CA ARG A 16 -4.76 1.17 11.60
C ARG A 16 -4.98 1.87 10.26
N VAL A 17 -5.91 1.37 9.45
CA VAL A 17 -6.17 1.95 8.13
C VAL A 17 -6.71 3.38 8.25
N VAL A 18 -7.71 3.60 9.10
CA VAL A 18 -8.27 4.95 9.32
C VAL A 18 -7.21 5.90 9.88
N GLY A 19 -6.39 5.46 10.85
CA GLY A 19 -5.32 6.28 11.41
C GLY A 19 -4.19 6.61 10.43
N VAL A 20 -3.99 5.80 9.40
CA VAL A 20 -3.08 6.11 8.29
C VAL A 20 -3.73 7.06 7.29
N LEU A 21 -5.00 6.86 6.94
CA LEU A 21 -5.72 7.69 5.98
C LEU A 21 -6.11 9.07 6.52
N ASP A 22 -6.21 9.25 7.84
CA ASP A 22 -6.39 10.58 8.46
C ASP A 22 -5.19 11.50 8.17
N ASP A 23 -4.01 10.91 7.99
CA ASP A 23 -2.76 11.61 7.69
C ASP A 23 -2.70 12.11 6.24
N ALA A 24 -2.66 13.43 6.04
CA ALA A 24 -2.63 14.04 4.71
C ALA A 24 -1.44 13.58 3.87
N ALA A 25 -0.24 13.49 4.48
CA ALA A 25 0.97 13.05 3.78
C ALA A 25 0.89 11.58 3.34
N CYS A 26 0.18 10.72 4.08
CA CYS A 26 -0.07 9.35 3.63
C CYS A 26 -0.98 9.33 2.40
N ARG A 27 -2.03 10.16 2.38
CA ARG A 27 -2.93 10.29 1.23
C ARG A 27 -2.22 10.82 0.00
N GLU A 28 -1.34 11.81 0.15
CA GLU A 28 -0.50 12.35 -0.93
C GLU A 28 0.43 11.28 -1.51
N ILE A 29 1.09 10.50 -0.64
CA ILE A 29 1.94 9.37 -1.07
C ILE A 29 1.13 8.34 -1.85
N ILE A 30 -0.06 7.94 -1.37
CA ILE A 30 -0.92 7.00 -2.10
C ILE A 30 -1.30 7.57 -3.47
N ALA A 31 -1.68 8.84 -3.53
CA ALA A 31 -2.13 9.49 -4.77
C ALA A 31 -1.05 9.52 -5.86
N VAL A 32 0.24 9.59 -5.50
CA VAL A 32 1.33 9.57 -6.49
C VAL A 32 1.74 8.16 -6.91
N LEU A 33 1.27 7.10 -6.24
CA LEU A 33 1.63 5.71 -6.52
C LEU A 33 0.79 5.06 -7.63
N GLU A 34 0.55 5.77 -8.73
CA GLU A 34 -0.11 5.23 -9.93
C GLU A 34 0.73 4.15 -10.65
N ALA A 35 2.04 4.13 -10.38
CA ALA A 35 3.01 3.16 -10.88
C ALA A 35 4.16 2.97 -9.87
N PRO A 36 4.98 1.90 -9.96
CA PRO A 36 6.08 1.66 -9.04
C PRO A 36 7.09 2.82 -9.02
N LYS A 37 7.30 3.44 -7.85
CA LYS A 37 8.20 4.60 -7.68
C LYS A 37 9.23 4.38 -6.58
N THR A 38 10.42 4.96 -6.72
CA THR A 38 11.40 4.94 -5.62
C THR A 38 11.03 5.97 -4.55
N VAL A 39 11.56 5.83 -3.34
CA VAL A 39 11.32 6.80 -2.25
C VAL A 39 11.66 8.23 -2.68
N SER A 40 12.73 8.43 -3.46
CA SER A 40 13.07 9.76 -3.99
C SER A 40 12.00 10.29 -4.94
N ASP A 41 11.50 9.46 -5.86
CA ASP A 41 10.47 9.90 -6.80
C ASP A 41 9.14 10.22 -6.10
N ILE A 42 8.84 9.49 -5.01
CA ILE A 42 7.65 9.73 -4.18
C ILE A 42 7.80 11.04 -3.41
N ALA A 43 8.94 11.27 -2.78
CA ALA A 43 9.22 12.50 -2.03
C ALA A 43 9.11 13.74 -2.93
N ASP A 44 9.68 13.67 -4.13
CA ASP A 44 9.62 14.77 -5.09
C ASP A 44 8.19 14.99 -5.61
N ALA A 45 7.43 13.93 -5.91
CA ALA A 45 6.08 14.04 -6.46
C ALA A 45 5.03 14.48 -5.42
N ALA A 46 5.20 14.06 -4.16
CA ALA A 46 4.32 14.43 -3.05
C ALA A 46 4.74 15.75 -2.37
N ASP A 47 5.84 16.38 -2.80
CA ASP A 47 6.42 17.57 -2.15
C ASP A 47 6.69 17.38 -0.65
N LEU A 48 7.26 16.22 -0.30
CA LEU A 48 7.55 15.82 1.07
C LEU A 48 9.05 15.68 1.33
N PRO A 49 9.53 16.05 2.53
CA PRO A 49 10.88 15.69 2.94
C PRO A 49 11.10 14.17 2.88
N LEU A 50 12.30 13.73 2.47
CA LEU A 50 12.67 12.30 2.41
C LEU A 50 12.43 11.58 3.75
N SER A 51 12.80 12.19 4.88
CA SER A 51 12.61 11.61 6.21
C SER A 51 11.13 11.39 6.56
N THR A 52 10.27 12.34 6.16
CA THR A 52 8.82 12.20 6.27
C THR A 52 8.33 11.06 5.39
N THR A 53 8.76 11.03 4.12
CA THR A 53 8.36 10.01 3.15
C THR A 53 8.69 8.60 3.64
N TYR A 54 9.91 8.35 4.12
CA TYR A 54 10.28 7.05 4.70
C TYR A 54 9.35 6.64 5.85
N ARG A 55 9.11 7.55 6.81
CA ARG A 55 8.24 7.26 7.96
C ARG A 55 6.80 6.99 7.57
N LYS A 56 6.28 7.66 6.53
CA LYS A 56 4.91 7.42 6.05
C LYS A 56 4.80 6.14 5.24
N LEU A 57 5.78 5.84 4.40
CA LEU A 57 5.83 4.57 3.65
C LEU A 57 5.89 3.36 4.58
N ASP A 58 6.64 3.45 5.67
CA ASP A 58 6.68 2.41 6.70
C ASP A 58 5.28 2.15 7.28
N ARG A 59 4.58 3.20 7.74
CA ARG A 59 3.20 3.11 8.24
C ARG A 59 2.21 2.58 7.21
N LEU A 60 2.35 2.99 5.95
CA LEU A 60 1.51 2.51 4.85
C LEU A 60 1.75 1.02 4.55
N THR A 61 3.00 0.58 4.66
CA THR A 61 3.40 -0.82 4.50
C THR A 61 2.88 -1.68 5.65
N GLU A 62 3.01 -1.20 6.89
CA GLU A 62 2.43 -1.85 8.07
C GLU A 62 0.90 -1.96 8.00
N ALA A 63 0.24 -1.02 7.32
CA ALA A 63 -1.20 -1.05 7.07
C ALA A 63 -1.60 -1.88 5.84
N GLY A 64 -0.64 -2.48 5.12
CA GLY A 64 -0.90 -3.26 3.91
C GLY A 64 -1.45 -2.44 2.74
N LEU A 65 -1.38 -1.11 2.80
CA LEU A 65 -1.88 -0.19 1.76
C LEU A 65 -0.84 0.08 0.67
N VAL A 66 0.43 -0.18 0.98
CA VAL A 66 1.59 -0.03 0.09
C VAL A 66 2.50 -1.23 0.27
N GLU A 67 3.13 -1.69 -0.80
CA GLU A 67 4.11 -2.78 -0.77
C GLU A 67 5.45 -2.33 -1.38
N GLU A 68 6.55 -2.85 -0.83
CA GLU A 68 7.89 -2.74 -1.40
C GLU A 68 8.13 -3.83 -2.44
N THR A 69 8.38 -3.43 -3.68
CA THR A 69 8.72 -4.29 -4.81
C THR A 69 10.22 -4.30 -5.10
N VAL A 70 10.70 -5.36 -5.75
CA VAL A 70 12.12 -5.56 -6.07
C VAL A 70 12.64 -4.43 -6.95
N GLY A 71 13.60 -3.66 -6.40
CA GLY A 71 14.22 -2.53 -7.07
C GLY A 71 14.92 -2.93 -8.36
N VAL A 72 14.67 -2.17 -9.44
CA VAL A 72 15.42 -2.32 -10.70
C VAL A 72 16.86 -1.91 -10.47
N ARG A 73 17.80 -2.77 -10.86
CA ARG A 73 19.24 -2.56 -10.69
C ARG A 73 19.75 -1.48 -11.65
N GLN A 74 19.99 -0.27 -11.14
CA GLN A 74 20.73 0.79 -11.82
C GLN A 74 22.14 0.84 -11.19
N GLY A 75 23.07 0.00 -11.65
CA GLY A 75 24.45 -0.04 -11.14
C GLY A 75 24.66 -0.79 -9.80
N ARG A 76 25.45 -0.21 -8.88
CA ARG A 76 25.88 -0.84 -7.59
C ARG A 76 24.84 -0.71 -6.46
N HIS A 77 23.81 0.10 -6.63
CA HIS A 77 22.78 0.35 -5.62
C HIS A 77 21.40 -0.06 -6.15
N THR A 78 20.75 -0.99 -5.45
CA THR A 78 19.33 -1.30 -5.67
C THR A 78 18.50 -0.27 -4.91
N LYS A 79 17.65 0.50 -5.62
CA LYS A 79 16.65 1.36 -4.97
C LYS A 79 15.31 0.62 -4.95
N SER A 80 14.76 0.41 -3.76
CA SER A 80 13.43 -0.13 -3.55
C SER A 80 12.36 0.71 -4.25
N ARG A 81 11.34 0.06 -4.78
CA ARG A 81 10.18 0.71 -5.41
C ARG A 81 8.91 0.34 -4.67
N TYR A 82 8.00 1.28 -4.52
CA TYR A 82 6.76 1.08 -3.80
C TYR A 82 5.56 1.14 -4.75
N VAL A 83 4.50 0.40 -4.41
CA VAL A 83 3.23 0.35 -5.14
C VAL A 83 2.06 0.39 -4.15
N ALA A 84 0.94 1.02 -4.51
CA ALA A 84 -0.29 0.90 -3.74
C ALA A 84 -0.96 -0.45 -4.00
N THR A 85 -1.52 -1.10 -2.98
CA THR A 85 -2.03 -2.49 -3.06
C THR A 85 -3.54 -2.58 -3.35
N PHE A 86 -4.25 -1.45 -3.34
CA PHE A 86 -5.70 -1.37 -3.40
C PHE A 86 -6.16 -0.33 -4.42
N ASP A 87 -7.40 -0.44 -4.88
CA ASP A 87 -8.09 0.60 -5.64
C ASP A 87 -9.35 1.12 -4.95
N ARG A 88 -9.88 0.37 -3.98
CA ARG A 88 -11.03 0.77 -3.17
C ARG A 88 -10.92 0.31 -1.73
N ILE A 89 -11.36 1.18 -0.82
CA ILE A 89 -11.55 0.89 0.60
C ILE A 89 -13.01 1.19 0.95
N GLY A 90 -13.70 0.21 1.53
CA GLY A 90 -15.06 0.33 2.06
C GLY A 90 -15.06 0.26 3.58
N ILE A 91 -15.90 1.09 4.23
CA ILE A 91 -16.19 0.98 5.67
C ILE A 91 -17.66 0.60 5.81
N CYS A 92 -17.91 -0.52 6.48
CA CYS A 92 -19.24 -1.10 6.62
C CYS A 92 -19.59 -1.22 8.11
N LEU A 93 -20.89 -1.15 8.42
CA LEU A 93 -21.44 -1.49 9.73
C LEU A 93 -22.27 -2.77 9.55
N ASP A 94 -21.91 -3.83 10.26
CA ASP A 94 -22.58 -5.12 10.14
C ASP A 94 -23.88 -5.20 10.96
N GLU A 95 -24.52 -6.38 10.94
CA GLU A 95 -25.74 -6.68 11.69
C GLU A 95 -25.52 -6.63 13.23
N GLU A 96 -24.29 -6.89 13.68
CA GLU A 96 -23.88 -6.84 15.09
C GLU A 96 -23.49 -5.41 15.54
N ARG A 97 -23.65 -4.41 14.66
CA ARG A 97 -23.24 -3.01 14.87
C ARG A 97 -21.73 -2.85 15.10
N THR A 98 -20.93 -3.70 14.48
CA THR A 98 -19.48 -3.65 14.46
C THR A 98 -18.99 -3.09 13.13
N PHE A 99 -18.05 -2.15 13.19
CA PHE A 99 -17.42 -1.61 11.99
C PHE A 99 -16.45 -2.63 11.40
N ARG A 100 -16.50 -2.80 10.07
CA ARG A 100 -15.54 -3.58 9.29
C ARG A 100 -14.97 -2.73 8.18
N ILE A 101 -13.74 -3.05 7.82
CA ILE A 101 -13.10 -2.49 6.63
C ILE A 101 -13.00 -3.57 5.56
N ASP A 102 -13.28 -3.17 4.33
CA ASP A 102 -13.14 -3.99 3.13
C ASP A 102 -12.12 -3.32 2.21
N VAL A 103 -11.13 -4.07 1.75
CA VAL A 103 -10.03 -3.56 0.94
C VAL A 103 -10.00 -4.36 -0.35
N ASP A 104 -10.50 -3.76 -1.42
CA ASP A 104 -10.45 -4.35 -2.75
C ASP A 104 -9.02 -4.17 -3.28
N GLN A 105 -8.32 -5.30 -3.38
CA GLN A 105 -6.99 -5.31 -3.95
C GLN A 105 -7.05 -4.96 -5.43
N SER A 106 -6.13 -4.12 -5.88
CA SER A 106 -6.12 -3.72 -7.28
C SER A 106 -5.70 -4.91 -8.15
N GLN A 107 -6.64 -5.45 -8.93
CA GLN A 107 -6.39 -6.47 -9.96
C GLN A 107 -5.34 -6.02 -11.00
N ALA A 108 -5.05 -4.72 -11.08
CA ALA A 108 -4.01 -4.16 -11.96
C ALA A 108 -2.59 -4.67 -11.62
N GLN A 109 -2.39 -5.30 -10.47
CA GLN A 109 -1.09 -5.84 -10.04
C GLN A 109 -1.04 -7.38 -9.95
N SER A 110 -2.16 -8.08 -10.19
CA SER A 110 -2.22 -9.55 -10.16
C SER A 110 -1.51 -10.26 -11.34
N LEU A 111 -0.97 -9.58 -12.34
CA LEU A 111 -0.38 -10.25 -13.51
C LEU A 111 1.08 -9.89 -13.70
N GLY A 112 1.88 -10.92 -14.01
CA GLY A 112 3.26 -10.87 -14.51
C GLY A 112 3.47 -10.08 -15.82
N GLY A 113 2.70 -9.02 -16.06
CA GLY A 113 2.91 -8.03 -17.11
C GLY A 113 4.11 -7.12 -16.83
N TRP A 114 4.39 -6.77 -15.57
CA TRP A 114 5.58 -5.97 -15.21
C TRP A 114 6.86 -6.79 -15.22
N ALA A 115 6.79 -8.08 -14.85
CA ALA A 115 7.90 -9.02 -15.00
C ALA A 115 8.30 -9.23 -16.47
N ASN A 116 7.35 -9.13 -17.40
CA ASN A 116 7.62 -9.25 -18.84
C ASN A 116 8.06 -7.92 -19.48
N ALA A 117 7.65 -6.77 -18.92
CA ALA A 117 8.08 -5.45 -19.40
C ALA A 117 9.55 -5.15 -19.08
N ILE A 118 10.11 -5.72 -18.00
CA ILE A 118 11.51 -5.50 -17.59
C ILE A 118 12.50 -6.39 -18.37
N ARG A 119 12.05 -7.38 -19.13
CA ARG A 119 12.92 -8.27 -19.93
C ARG A 119 13.19 -7.77 -21.35
N LYS A 120 12.62 -6.64 -21.76
CA LYS A 120 12.74 -6.14 -23.14
C LYS A 120 13.21 -4.69 -23.22
N LEU A 121 14.28 -4.35 -22.50
CA LEU A 121 15.14 -3.19 -22.79
C LEU A 121 16.60 -3.55 -22.49
#